data_AF-A0A9N9SJS5-F1
#
_entry.id   AF-A0A9N9SJS5-F1
#
_cell.length_a   1.000
_cell.length_b   1.000
_cell.length_c   1.000
_cell.angle_alpha   90.00
_cell.angle_beta   90.00
_cell.angle_gamma   90.00
#
_symmetry.space_group_name_H-M   'P 1'
#
loop_
_entity.id
_entity.type
_entity.pdbx_description
1 polymer ?
#
loop_
_entity_poly.entity_id
_entity_poly.type
_entity_poly.pdbx_seq_one_letter_code
_entity_poly.pdbx_strand_id
1 'polypeptide(L)'
;LLVRAHHFCPKYVQQYNEAQNSTEVQTFLRNHKDSMEYISNHTGMKMETIYDGFFLYQTLLAEDKMNLTLPEWTKKVYPEILSKFALERCILENFTPDMKKLQGGRIWQQILKNMISKSKNELQPERRKIILYSGHDYVVYNTLVALNLTEPHFPEYSAAVIIELHRIEGDEYGIKILYSRSRESEIEVLKLKNCKEICPLKDFLTLTKPLIPGNYTAECDSNIDLDSRLR
;
A
#
# COMPACT_ATOMS: atom_id res chain seq x y z
N LEU A 1 2.84 -11.85 -6.30
CA LEU A 1 1.87 -11.21 -5.37
C LEU A 1 2.33 -9.82 -4.92
N LEU A 2 3.51 -9.68 -4.30
CA LEU A 2 3.97 -8.44 -3.63
C LEU A 2 4.75 -7.47 -4.54
N VAL A 3 4.41 -7.43 -5.83
CA VAL A 3 5.09 -6.59 -6.83
C VAL A 3 4.09 -5.54 -7.29
N ARG A 4 4.55 -4.28 -7.43
CA ARG A 4 3.71 -3.17 -7.90
C ARG A 4 3.07 -3.48 -9.25
N ALA A 5 1.80 -3.11 -9.41
CA ALA A 5 1.02 -3.35 -10.62
C ALA A 5 1.65 -2.72 -11.89
N HIS A 6 2.43 -1.64 -11.73
CA HIS A 6 3.21 -0.99 -12.78
C HIS A 6 4.01 -1.94 -13.70
N HIS A 7 4.45 -3.09 -13.19
CA HIS A 7 5.33 -3.99 -13.94
C HIS A 7 4.60 -4.96 -14.87
N PHE A 8 3.29 -5.17 -14.71
CA PHE A 8 2.60 -6.27 -15.40
C PHE A 8 1.11 -6.01 -15.69
N CYS A 9 0.55 -4.89 -15.24
CA CYS A 9 -0.87 -4.57 -15.39
C CYS A 9 -1.06 -3.34 -16.30
N PRO A 10 -1.29 -3.54 -17.61
CA PRO A 10 -1.45 -2.44 -18.58
C PRO A 10 -2.47 -1.38 -18.17
N LYS A 11 -3.66 -1.79 -17.72
CA LYS A 11 -4.70 -0.85 -17.27
C LYS A 11 -4.24 0.04 -16.12
N TYR A 12 -3.52 -0.54 -15.16
CA TYR A 12 -2.97 0.22 -14.04
C TYR A 12 -1.95 1.25 -14.52
N VAL A 13 -1.05 0.87 -15.44
CA VAL A 13 -0.04 1.80 -16.00
C VAL A 13 -0.71 2.97 -16.72
N GLN A 14 -1.76 2.71 -17.49
CA GLN A 14 -2.54 3.75 -18.14
C GLN A 14 -3.12 4.74 -17.12
N GLN A 15 -3.87 4.24 -16.12
CA GLN A 15 -4.50 5.10 -15.11
C GLN A 15 -3.46 5.87 -14.27
N TYR A 16 -2.31 5.26 -13.99
CA TYR A 16 -1.22 5.93 -13.31
C TYR A 16 -0.66 7.10 -14.13
N ASN A 17 -0.45 6.91 -15.44
CA ASN A 17 0.01 7.99 -16.32
C ASN A 17 -1.03 9.13 -16.42
N GLU A 18 -2.32 8.79 -16.44
CA GLU A 18 -3.41 9.78 -16.38
C GLU A 18 -3.38 10.55 -15.05
N ALA A 19 -3.22 9.84 -13.92
CA ALA A 19 -3.13 10.45 -12.59
C ALA A 19 -1.93 11.39 -12.45
N GLN A 20 -0.77 11.05 -13.03
CA GLN A 20 0.40 11.94 -13.05
C GLN A 20 0.14 13.28 -13.75
N ASN A 21 -0.76 13.28 -14.74
CA ASN A 21 -1.15 14.48 -15.50
C ASN A 21 -2.39 15.19 -14.93
N SER A 22 -2.91 14.72 -13.79
CA SER A 22 -4.07 15.31 -13.12
C SER A 22 -3.80 16.72 -12.60
N THR A 23 -4.85 17.52 -12.45
CA THR A 23 -4.75 18.88 -11.90
C THR A 23 -4.17 18.88 -10.49
N GLU A 24 -4.54 17.88 -9.68
CA GLU A 24 -4.10 17.68 -8.31
C GLU A 24 -2.58 17.50 -8.24
N VAL A 25 -2.03 16.57 -9.02
CA VAL A 25 -0.58 16.30 -9.07
C VAL A 25 0.19 17.49 -9.64
N GLN A 26 -0.30 18.09 -10.73
CA GLN A 26 0.36 19.24 -11.35
C GLN A 26 0.34 20.47 -10.42
N THR A 27 -0.72 20.64 -9.63
CA THR A 27 -0.80 21.70 -8.60
C THR A 27 0.16 21.43 -7.46
N PHE A 28 0.26 20.19 -6.98
CA PHE A 28 1.26 19.79 -5.98
C PHE A 28 2.68 20.13 -6.44
N LEU A 29 3.06 19.75 -7.66
CA LEU A 29 4.38 20.02 -8.23
C LEU A 29 4.64 21.53 -8.37
N ARG A 30 3.66 22.29 -8.85
CA ARG A 30 3.77 23.75 -8.99
C ARG A 30 3.99 24.43 -7.63
N ASN A 31 3.26 24.01 -6.61
CA ASN A 31 3.35 24.59 -5.26
C ASN A 31 4.70 24.29 -4.58
N HIS A 32 5.42 23.26 -5.03
CA HIS A 32 6.73 22.88 -4.48
C HIS A 32 7.89 23.18 -5.44
N LYS A 33 7.65 23.92 -6.53
CA LYS A 33 8.64 24.22 -7.57
C LYS A 33 9.92 24.84 -6.99
N ASP A 34 9.81 25.86 -6.15
CA ASP A 34 10.97 26.54 -5.56
C ASP A 34 11.81 25.59 -4.69
N SER A 35 11.16 24.64 -4.00
CA SER A 35 11.87 23.63 -3.19
C SER A 35 12.59 22.62 -4.09
N MET A 36 11.96 22.20 -5.19
CA MET A 36 12.55 21.29 -6.18
C MET A 36 13.75 21.93 -6.89
N GLU A 37 13.68 23.22 -7.24
CA GLU A 37 14.79 23.99 -7.80
C GLU A 37 15.93 24.14 -6.79
N TYR A 38 15.61 24.47 -5.53
CA TYR A 38 16.60 24.52 -4.46
C TYR A 38 17.34 23.19 -4.30
N ILE A 39 16.61 22.08 -4.27
CA ILE A 39 17.19 20.73 -4.18
C ILE A 39 18.06 20.46 -5.41
N SER A 40 17.57 20.74 -6.62
CA SER A 40 18.32 20.50 -7.86
C SER A 40 19.67 21.23 -7.88
N ASN A 41 19.72 22.46 -7.38
CA ASN A 41 20.96 23.24 -7.29
C ASN A 41 21.97 22.64 -6.31
N HIS A 42 21.51 21.99 -5.24
CA HIS A 42 22.38 21.37 -4.23
C HIS A 42 22.81 19.94 -4.59
N THR A 43 21.95 19.18 -5.28
CA THR A 43 22.22 17.77 -5.62
C THR A 43 22.80 17.60 -7.02
N GLY A 44 22.61 18.57 -7.91
CA GLY A 44 22.89 18.44 -9.35
C GLY A 44 21.90 17.52 -10.08
N MET A 45 20.89 16.98 -9.39
CA MET A 45 19.87 16.12 -9.96
C MET A 45 18.70 16.94 -10.49
N LYS A 46 18.04 16.43 -11.53
CA LYS A 46 16.81 17.01 -12.05
C LYS A 46 15.65 16.62 -11.12
N MET A 47 15.04 17.60 -10.45
CA MET A 47 13.89 17.38 -9.57
C MET A 47 12.62 17.89 -10.26
N GLU A 48 11.82 17.00 -10.85
CA GLU A 48 10.62 17.40 -11.60
C GLU A 48 9.36 16.61 -11.23
N THR A 49 9.53 15.44 -10.63
CA THR A 49 8.45 14.51 -10.34
C THR A 49 8.27 14.28 -8.85
N ILE A 50 7.11 13.76 -8.48
CA ILE A 50 6.85 13.29 -7.11
C ILE A 50 7.91 12.27 -6.68
N TYR A 51 8.35 11.41 -7.61
CA TYR A 51 9.33 10.37 -7.35
C TYR A 51 10.72 10.91 -7.05
N ASP A 52 11.15 11.99 -7.69
CA ASP A 52 12.47 12.58 -7.43
C ASP A 52 12.56 13.04 -5.97
N GLY A 53 11.53 13.75 -5.50
CA GLY A 53 11.43 14.17 -4.09
C GLY A 53 11.32 12.98 -3.13
N PHE A 54 10.52 11.97 -3.48
CA PHE A 54 10.39 10.75 -2.68
C PHE A 54 11.70 9.99 -2.54
N PHE A 55 12.48 9.82 -3.62
CA PHE A 55 13.76 9.11 -3.54
C PHE A 55 14.77 9.85 -2.67
N LEU A 56 14.84 11.19 -2.79
CA LEU A 56 15.70 11.97 -1.90
C LEU A 56 15.24 11.86 -0.44
N TYR A 57 13.93 11.92 -0.18
CA TYR A 57 13.38 11.70 1.17
C TYR A 57 13.84 10.37 1.76
N GLN A 58 13.73 9.28 1.00
CA GLN A 58 14.12 7.94 1.45
C GLN A 58 15.62 7.86 1.78
N THR A 59 16.47 8.47 0.96
CA THR A 59 17.93 8.52 1.20
C THR A 59 18.22 9.25 2.50
N LEU A 60 17.71 10.47 2.66
CA LEU A 60 17.96 11.28 3.86
C LEU A 60 17.36 10.65 5.11
N LEU A 61 16.19 10.02 4.99
CA LEU A 61 15.56 9.28 6.09
C LEU A 61 16.43 8.10 6.53
N ALA A 62 17.00 7.33 5.60
CA ALA A 62 17.88 6.23 5.93
C ALA A 62 19.17 6.71 6.61
N GLU A 63 19.80 7.77 6.09
CA GLU A 63 20.99 8.38 6.67
C GLU A 63 20.74 8.89 8.10
N ASP A 64 19.62 9.60 8.30
CA ASP A 64 19.18 10.12 9.60
C ASP A 64 18.93 8.97 10.61
N LYS A 65 18.22 7.91 10.20
CA LYS A 65 17.98 6.73 11.05
C LYS A 65 19.27 5.95 11.37
N MET A 66 20.31 6.11 10.57
CA MET A 66 21.66 5.57 10.84
C MET A 66 22.52 6.52 11.69
N ASN A 67 21.97 7.65 12.17
CA ASN A 67 22.68 8.71 12.89
C ASN A 67 23.86 9.31 12.09
N LEU A 68 23.74 9.34 10.76
CA LEU A 68 24.71 10.03 9.91
C LEU A 68 24.42 11.54 9.92
N THR A 69 25.47 12.33 9.77
CA THR A 69 25.32 13.79 9.67
C THR A 69 24.81 14.15 8.28
N LEU A 70 23.57 14.65 8.20
CA LEU A 70 23.02 15.15 6.95
C LEU A 70 23.70 16.47 6.55
N PRO A 71 23.90 16.74 5.24
CA PRO A 71 24.44 18.00 4.77
C PRO A 71 23.58 19.21 5.22
N GLU A 72 24.21 20.34 5.55
CA GLU A 72 23.52 21.51 6.11
C GLU A 72 22.35 22.04 5.27
N TRP A 73 22.45 21.97 3.93
CA TRP A 73 21.40 22.44 3.03
C TRP A 73 20.08 21.65 3.19
N THR A 74 20.15 20.40 3.67
CA THR A 74 18.97 19.54 3.83
C THR A 74 18.02 20.04 4.90
N LYS A 75 18.48 20.81 5.89
CA LYS A 75 17.64 21.36 6.99
C LYS A 75 16.48 22.21 6.49
N LYS A 76 16.58 22.79 5.29
CA LYS A 76 15.52 23.61 4.68
C LYS A 76 14.37 22.77 4.11
N VAL A 77 14.61 21.49 3.82
CA VAL A 77 13.66 20.63 3.07
C VAL A 77 13.34 19.29 3.75
N TYR A 78 14.27 18.75 4.55
CA TYR A 78 14.10 17.51 5.31
C TYR A 78 13.81 17.80 6.79
N PRO A 79 12.88 17.07 7.42
CA PRO A 79 11.98 16.09 6.81
C PRO A 79 10.70 16.73 6.22
N GLU A 80 10.37 17.96 6.58
CA GLU A 80 9.02 18.51 6.41
C GLU A 80 8.55 18.60 4.96
N ILE A 81 9.35 19.17 4.06
CA ILE A 81 8.96 19.32 2.65
C ILE A 81 9.02 17.97 1.94
N LEU A 82 10.12 17.24 2.12
CA LEU A 82 10.36 15.97 1.43
C LEU A 82 9.41 14.84 1.86
N SER A 83 8.95 14.81 3.11
CA SER A 83 7.94 13.86 3.57
C SER A 83 6.59 14.02 2.85
N LYS A 84 6.24 15.23 2.39
CA LYS A 84 5.05 15.48 1.58
C LYS A 84 5.14 14.76 0.23
N PHE A 85 6.32 14.67 -0.37
CA PHE A 85 6.53 13.91 -1.61
C PHE A 85 6.37 12.40 -1.39
N ALA A 86 6.83 11.88 -0.24
CA ALA A 86 6.62 10.48 0.12
C ALA A 86 5.12 10.16 0.32
N LEU A 87 4.38 11.04 0.98
CA LEU A 87 2.94 10.94 1.11
C LEU A 87 2.23 11.02 -0.24
N GLU A 88 2.61 11.99 -1.08
CA GLU A 88 2.01 12.19 -2.39
C GLU A 88 2.27 10.98 -3.31
N ARG A 89 3.44 10.34 -3.21
CA ARG A 89 3.71 9.06 -3.90
C ARG A 89 2.72 7.97 -3.49
N CYS A 90 2.40 7.86 -2.21
CA CYS A 90 1.42 6.90 -1.71
C CYS A 90 0.00 7.19 -2.26
N ILE A 91 -0.39 8.47 -2.33
CA ILE A 91 -1.67 8.92 -2.90
C ILE A 91 -1.72 8.64 -4.41
N LEU A 92 -0.70 9.05 -5.15
CA LEU A 92 -0.58 8.87 -6.60
C LEU A 92 -0.67 7.39 -6.99
N GLU A 93 0.03 6.50 -6.29
CA GLU A 93 -0.03 5.05 -6.54
C GLU A 93 -1.41 4.41 -6.26
N ASN A 94 -2.33 5.15 -5.64
CA ASN A 94 -3.66 4.71 -5.22
C ASN A 94 -4.75 5.73 -5.59
N PHE A 95 -4.53 6.51 -6.65
CA PHE A 95 -5.32 7.71 -6.97
C PHE A 95 -6.80 7.41 -7.24
N THR A 96 -7.07 6.35 -8.01
CA THR A 96 -8.44 5.93 -8.34
C THR A 96 -8.87 4.68 -7.57
N PRO A 97 -10.19 4.44 -7.39
CA PRO A 97 -10.69 3.17 -6.84
C PRO A 97 -10.20 1.94 -7.60
N ASP A 98 -10.12 2.02 -8.93
CA ASP A 98 -9.59 0.96 -9.79
C ASP A 98 -8.10 0.69 -9.50
N MET A 99 -7.28 1.73 -9.35
CA MET A 99 -5.86 1.59 -8.98
C MET A 99 -5.69 0.90 -7.62
N LYS A 100 -6.48 1.30 -6.61
CA LYS A 100 -6.50 0.65 -5.29
C LYS A 100 -6.85 -0.84 -5.38
N LYS A 101 -7.88 -1.17 -6.17
CA LYS A 101 -8.31 -2.54 -6.44
C LYS A 101 -7.23 -3.36 -7.14
N LEU A 102 -6.59 -2.78 -8.16
CA LEU A 102 -5.55 -3.46 -8.94
C LEU A 102 -4.22 -3.61 -8.17
N GLN A 103 -3.96 -2.77 -7.17
CA GLN A 103 -2.80 -2.93 -6.27
C GLN A 103 -3.14 -3.78 -5.05
N GLY A 104 -3.72 -3.18 -4.01
CA GLY A 104 -3.93 -3.84 -2.73
C GLY A 104 -5.08 -4.84 -2.76
N GLY A 105 -6.08 -4.64 -3.61
CA GLY A 105 -7.16 -5.62 -3.79
C GLY A 105 -6.64 -6.98 -4.23
N ARG A 106 -5.59 -7.03 -5.07
CA ARG A 106 -4.92 -8.28 -5.45
C ARG A 106 -4.25 -8.98 -4.26
N ILE A 107 -3.68 -8.22 -3.33
CA ILE A 107 -3.10 -8.78 -2.09
C ILE A 107 -4.22 -9.43 -1.27
N TRP A 108 -5.34 -8.73 -1.10
CA TRP A 108 -6.53 -9.25 -0.42
C TRP A 108 -7.13 -10.49 -1.09
N GLN A 109 -7.11 -10.56 -2.42
CA GLN A 109 -7.54 -11.75 -3.16
C GLN A 109 -6.82 -13.01 -2.65
N GLN A 110 -5.49 -12.94 -2.48
CA GLN A 110 -4.71 -14.07 -1.96
C GLN A 110 -4.92 -14.32 -0.46
N ILE A 111 -5.02 -13.26 0.35
CA ILE A 111 -5.28 -13.37 1.79
C ILE A 111 -6.62 -14.08 2.03
N LEU A 112 -7.68 -13.62 1.37
CA LEU A 112 -9.02 -14.20 1.51
C LEU A 112 -9.08 -15.62 0.98
N LYS A 113 -8.39 -15.92 -0.13
CA LYS A 113 -8.26 -17.30 -0.62
C LYS A 113 -7.68 -18.21 0.46
N ASN A 114 -6.60 -17.79 1.12
CA ASN A 114 -5.99 -18.57 2.20
C ASN A 114 -6.92 -18.73 3.41
N MET A 115 -7.63 -17.66 3.80
CA MET A 115 -8.55 -17.69 4.94
C MET A 115 -9.77 -18.58 4.68
N ILE A 116 -10.36 -18.50 3.48
CA ILE A 116 -11.46 -19.37 3.05
C ILE A 116 -11.00 -20.83 3.01
N SER A 117 -9.81 -21.11 2.43
CA SER A 117 -9.27 -22.46 2.45
C SER A 117 -9.02 -22.94 3.88
N LYS A 118 -8.58 -22.07 4.80
CA LYS A 118 -8.41 -22.45 6.20
C LYS A 118 -9.75 -22.74 6.89
N SER A 119 -10.78 -21.94 6.63
CA SER A 119 -12.11 -22.13 7.23
C SER A 119 -12.78 -23.43 6.78
N LYS A 120 -12.41 -23.95 5.61
CA LYS A 120 -12.91 -25.20 5.04
C LYS A 120 -12.00 -26.42 5.28
N ASN A 121 -10.90 -26.27 6.00
CA ASN A 121 -9.86 -27.31 6.16
C ASN A 121 -9.20 -27.75 4.83
N GLU A 122 -9.14 -26.85 3.84
CA GLU A 122 -8.56 -27.08 2.51
C GLU A 122 -7.15 -26.47 2.37
N LEU A 123 -6.73 -25.59 3.30
CA LEU A 123 -5.43 -24.91 3.24
C LEU A 123 -4.28 -25.91 3.35
N GLN A 124 -3.29 -25.83 2.45
CA GLN A 124 -2.13 -26.71 2.47
C GLN A 124 -0.83 -26.00 2.88
N PRO A 125 -0.02 -26.61 3.77
CA PRO A 125 -0.32 -27.78 4.59
C PRO A 125 -1.40 -27.44 5.63
N GLU A 126 -2.22 -28.43 5.98
CA GLU A 126 -3.36 -28.29 6.90
C GLU A 126 -2.99 -27.61 8.23
N ARG A 127 -1.81 -27.95 8.76
CA ARG A 127 -1.27 -27.42 10.02
C ARG A 127 -0.78 -25.97 9.94
N ARG A 128 -0.87 -25.29 8.80
CA ARG A 128 -0.42 -23.91 8.66
C ARG A 128 -1.27 -22.98 9.54
N LYS A 129 -0.59 -22.25 10.42
CA LYS A 129 -1.19 -21.26 11.33
C LYS A 129 -0.84 -19.82 10.97
N ILE A 130 0.31 -19.60 10.31
CA ILE A 130 0.81 -18.28 9.96
C ILE A 130 1.33 -18.32 8.52
N ILE A 131 1.08 -17.25 7.78
CA ILE A 131 1.67 -16.97 6.46
C ILE A 131 2.32 -15.59 6.57
N LEU A 132 3.62 -15.52 6.32
CA LEU A 132 4.39 -14.28 6.41
C LEU A 132 4.68 -13.75 5.01
N TYR A 133 4.30 -12.50 4.77
CA TYR A 133 4.60 -11.76 3.55
C TYR A 133 5.60 -10.65 3.89
N SER A 134 6.86 -10.83 3.48
CA SER A 134 7.87 -9.77 3.58
C SER A 134 7.85 -8.95 2.30
N GLY A 135 7.53 -7.67 2.42
CA GLY A 135 7.39 -6.75 1.30
C GLY A 135 7.99 -5.38 1.59
N HIS A 136 7.60 -4.39 0.79
CA HIS A 136 8.04 -3.01 0.91
C HIS A 136 6.95 -2.13 1.55
N ASP A 137 7.28 -0.87 1.85
CA ASP A 137 6.35 0.16 2.35
C ASP A 137 4.99 0.15 1.63
N TYR A 138 4.99 0.13 0.31
CA TYR A 138 3.78 0.15 -0.52
C TYR A 138 2.92 -1.10 -0.35
N VAL A 139 3.50 -2.25 0.01
CA VAL A 139 2.71 -3.47 0.25
C VAL A 139 1.85 -3.28 1.49
N VAL A 140 2.43 -2.75 2.56
CA VAL A 140 1.73 -2.43 3.81
C VAL A 140 0.63 -1.41 3.53
N TYR A 141 0.99 -0.28 2.93
CA TYR A 141 0.05 0.81 2.65
C TYR A 141 -1.08 0.39 1.71
N ASN A 142 -0.77 -0.22 0.57
CA ASN A 142 -1.76 -0.62 -0.43
C ASN A 142 -2.73 -1.66 0.13
N THR A 143 -2.27 -2.56 1.01
CA THR A 143 -3.14 -3.52 1.70
C THR A 143 -4.22 -2.79 2.52
N LEU A 144 -3.86 -1.73 3.25
CA LEU A 144 -4.82 -0.97 4.06
C LEU A 144 -5.74 -0.11 3.18
N VAL A 145 -5.18 0.60 2.20
CA VAL A 145 -5.92 1.55 1.38
C VAL A 145 -6.89 0.87 0.42
N ALA A 146 -6.62 -0.36 -0.04
CA ALA A 146 -7.56 -1.11 -0.85
C ALA A 146 -8.92 -1.32 -0.18
N LEU A 147 -8.95 -1.39 1.16
CA LEU A 147 -10.17 -1.50 1.94
C LEU A 147 -10.60 -0.19 2.61
N ASN A 148 -9.95 0.93 2.27
CA ASN A 148 -10.13 2.25 2.88
C ASN A 148 -10.04 2.21 4.41
N LEU A 149 -9.03 1.50 4.94
CA LEU A 149 -8.84 1.29 6.39
C LEU A 149 -7.90 2.31 7.05
N THR A 150 -7.29 3.20 6.28
CA THR A 150 -6.35 4.18 6.80
C THR A 150 -6.45 5.47 6.03
N GLU A 151 -6.20 6.58 6.73
CA GLU A 151 -5.87 7.85 6.09
C GLU A 151 -4.48 7.77 5.42
N PRO A 152 -4.22 8.64 4.43
CA PRO A 152 -2.92 8.71 3.76
C PRO A 152 -1.77 8.93 4.74
N HIS A 153 -0.75 8.08 4.67
CA HIS A 153 0.49 8.19 5.41
C HIS A 153 1.58 7.38 4.71
N PHE A 154 2.84 7.66 5.03
CA PHE A 154 3.98 6.86 4.60
C PHE A 154 4.33 5.83 5.70
N PRO A 155 4.32 4.51 5.43
CA PRO A 155 4.65 3.51 6.44
C PRO A 155 6.11 3.61 6.90
N GLU A 156 6.34 3.54 8.21
CA GLU A 156 7.70 3.53 8.75
C GLU A 156 8.36 2.14 8.65
N TYR A 157 9.66 2.09 8.91
CA TYR A 157 10.36 0.81 9.05
C TYR A 157 9.72 -0.06 10.13
N SER A 158 9.63 -1.36 9.83
CA SER A 158 8.96 -2.36 10.66
C SER A 158 7.45 -2.19 10.82
N ALA A 159 6.80 -1.34 10.01
CA ALA A 159 5.33 -1.34 9.91
C ALA A 159 4.81 -2.71 9.48
N ALA A 160 3.65 -3.12 10.02
CA ALA A 160 3.06 -4.42 9.75
C ALA A 160 1.52 -4.38 9.80
N VAL A 161 0.90 -5.04 8.82
CA VAL A 161 -0.54 -5.37 8.86
C VAL A 161 -0.67 -6.82 9.33
N ILE A 162 -1.40 -7.04 10.42
CA ILE A 162 -1.66 -8.38 10.96
C ILE A 162 -3.14 -8.67 10.73
N ILE A 163 -3.44 -9.80 10.08
CA ILE A 163 -4.82 -10.16 9.72
C ILE A 163 -5.08 -11.54 10.29
N GLU A 164 -6.01 -11.60 11.24
CA GLU A 164 -6.30 -12.78 12.03
C GLU A 164 -7.63 -13.38 11.60
N LEU A 165 -7.66 -14.71 11.48
CA LEU A 165 -8.88 -15.48 11.27
C LEU A 165 -9.29 -16.15 12.59
N HIS A 166 -10.39 -15.70 13.18
CA HIS A 166 -10.92 -16.19 14.44
C HIS A 166 -12.07 -17.15 14.21
N ARG A 167 -12.22 -18.17 15.07
CA ARG A 167 -13.50 -18.87 15.22
C ARG A 167 -14.41 -18.03 16.10
N ILE A 168 -15.66 -17.86 15.68
CA ILE A 168 -16.70 -17.13 16.41
C ILE A 168 -17.86 -18.09 16.73
N GLU A 169 -18.94 -17.58 17.32
CA GLU A 169 -20.10 -18.39 17.71
C GLU A 169 -20.65 -19.23 16.53
N GLY A 170 -21.10 -20.45 16.82
CA GLY A 170 -21.72 -21.34 15.82
C GLY A 170 -20.75 -21.98 14.83
N ASP A 171 -19.46 -22.13 15.17
CA ASP A 171 -18.40 -22.64 14.27
C ASP A 171 -18.19 -21.77 13.01
N GLU A 172 -18.64 -20.53 13.04
CA GLU A 172 -18.35 -19.55 12.00
C GLU A 172 -16.95 -18.94 12.18
N TYR A 173 -16.52 -18.16 11.18
CA TYR A 173 -15.23 -17.47 11.20
C TYR A 173 -15.40 -15.96 11.10
N GLY A 174 -14.48 -15.21 11.69
CA GLY A 174 -14.39 -13.75 11.58
C GLY A 174 -12.96 -13.27 11.34
N ILE A 175 -12.82 -12.11 10.72
CA ILE A 175 -11.55 -11.46 10.41
C ILE A 175 -11.33 -10.27 11.34
N LYS A 176 -10.16 -10.21 11.96
CA LYS A 176 -9.66 -9.03 12.69
C LYS A 176 -8.45 -8.47 11.95
N ILE A 177 -8.40 -7.15 11.79
CA ILE A 177 -7.28 -6.46 11.14
C ILE A 177 -6.61 -5.57 12.19
N LEU A 178 -5.30 -5.69 12.26
CA LEU A 178 -4.45 -4.90 13.14
C LEU A 178 -3.38 -4.19 12.31
N TYR A 179 -2.98 -3.00 12.75
CA TYR A 179 -1.92 -2.24 12.11
C TYR A 179 -0.93 -1.71 13.14
N SER A 180 0.36 -2.02 12.94
CA SER A 180 1.48 -1.41 13.64
C SER A 180 2.16 -0.46 12.67
N ARG A 181 2.19 0.84 12.97
CA ARG A 181 2.84 1.86 12.13
C ARG A 181 4.35 1.81 12.16
N SER A 182 4.94 1.35 13.25
CA SER A 182 6.39 1.20 13.45
C SER A 182 6.65 0.11 14.51
N ARG A 183 7.93 -0.07 14.88
CA ARG A 183 8.32 -0.95 15.99
C ARG A 183 7.80 -0.48 17.35
N GLU A 184 7.65 0.83 17.53
CA GLU A 184 7.34 1.48 18.82
C GLU A 184 5.89 1.92 18.91
N SER A 185 5.15 1.90 17.79
CA SER A 185 3.74 2.25 17.77
C SER A 185 2.88 1.21 18.49
N GLU A 186 1.83 1.68 19.17
CA GLU A 186 0.75 0.80 19.61
C GLU A 186 0.05 0.15 18.40
N ILE A 187 -0.47 -1.06 18.62
CA ILE A 187 -1.20 -1.80 17.59
C ILE A 187 -2.63 -1.26 17.52
N GLU A 188 -3.00 -0.74 16.36
CA GLU A 188 -4.35 -0.25 16.08
C GLU A 188 -5.25 -1.38 15.59
N VAL A 189 -6.49 -1.42 16.07
CA VAL A 189 -7.53 -2.30 15.54
C VAL A 189 -8.25 -1.57 14.42
N LEU A 190 -8.16 -2.11 13.20
CA LEU A 190 -8.80 -1.54 12.02
C LEU A 190 -10.13 -2.23 11.74
N LYS A 191 -11.13 -1.44 11.35
CA LYS A 191 -12.50 -1.90 11.15
C LYS A 191 -13.06 -1.43 9.82
N LEU A 192 -13.65 -2.36 9.07
CA LEU A 192 -14.46 -2.01 7.89
C LEU A 192 -15.69 -1.21 8.30
N LYS A 193 -16.05 -0.23 7.47
CA LYS A 193 -17.32 0.48 7.60
C LYS A 193 -18.45 -0.55 7.60
N ASN A 194 -19.38 -0.43 8.55
CA ASN A 194 -20.52 -1.33 8.73
C ASN A 194 -20.15 -2.78 9.14
N CYS A 195 -19.00 -3.01 9.76
CA CYS A 195 -18.70 -4.31 10.39
C CYS A 195 -18.31 -4.20 11.86
N LYS A 196 -18.16 -5.32 12.57
CA LYS A 196 -17.61 -5.39 13.94
C LYS A 196 -16.07 -5.42 13.88
N GLU A 197 -15.39 -5.29 15.03
CA GLU A 197 -13.92 -5.42 15.11
C GLU A 197 -13.45 -6.80 14.65
N ILE A 198 -14.16 -7.85 15.07
CA ILE A 198 -14.08 -9.18 14.46
C ILE A 198 -15.24 -9.27 13.47
N CYS A 199 -14.94 -9.01 12.20
CA CYS A 199 -15.93 -8.95 11.14
C CYS A 199 -16.27 -10.37 10.65
N PRO A 200 -17.53 -10.85 10.72
CA PRO A 200 -17.87 -12.18 10.22
C PRO A 200 -17.38 -12.38 8.79
N LEU A 201 -16.78 -13.54 8.49
CA LEU A 201 -16.10 -13.79 7.22
C LEU A 201 -17.06 -13.58 6.02
N LYS A 202 -18.31 -14.00 6.14
CA LYS A 202 -19.34 -13.81 5.11
C LYS A 202 -19.64 -12.33 4.85
N ASP A 203 -19.74 -11.53 5.91
CA ASP A 203 -19.99 -10.10 5.81
C ASP A 203 -18.78 -9.38 5.23
N PHE A 204 -17.57 -9.75 5.68
CA PHE A 204 -16.32 -9.25 5.13
C PHE A 204 -16.25 -9.47 3.61
N LEU A 205 -16.47 -10.72 3.16
CA LEU A 205 -16.47 -11.06 1.73
C LEU A 205 -17.49 -10.24 0.93
N THR A 206 -18.67 -9.98 1.52
CA THR A 206 -19.72 -9.19 0.87
C THR A 206 -19.31 -7.71 0.77
N LEU A 207 -18.79 -7.14 1.85
CA LEU A 207 -18.37 -5.72 1.93
C LEU A 207 -17.16 -5.43 1.04
N THR A 208 -16.21 -6.36 0.93
CA THR A 208 -14.98 -6.16 0.16
C THR A 208 -15.06 -6.63 -1.28
N LYS A 209 -16.15 -7.30 -1.69
CA LYS A 209 -16.36 -7.78 -3.06
C LYS A 209 -16.06 -6.74 -4.17
N PRO A 210 -16.52 -5.47 -4.09
CA PRO A 210 -16.23 -4.49 -5.14
C PRO A 210 -14.76 -4.01 -5.13
N LEU A 211 -14.05 -4.19 -4.01
CA LEU A 211 -12.69 -3.68 -3.79
C LEU A 211 -11.59 -4.69 -4.18
N ILE A 212 -11.99 -5.91 -4.54
CA ILE A 212 -11.09 -7.02 -4.81
C ILE A 212 -11.32 -7.51 -6.23
N PRO A 213 -10.25 -7.76 -7.01
CA PRO A 213 -10.37 -8.27 -8.37
C PRO A 213 -10.98 -9.67 -8.38
N GLY A 214 -11.94 -9.88 -9.27
CA GLY A 214 -12.54 -11.19 -9.55
C GLY A 214 -11.70 -11.97 -10.55
N ASN A 215 -11.38 -11.35 -11.69
CA ASN A 215 -10.47 -11.87 -12.71
C ASN A 215 -9.39 -10.83 -12.94
N TYR A 216 -8.23 -11.02 -12.31
CA TYR A 216 -7.20 -9.99 -12.29
C TYR A 216 -6.60 -9.77 -13.68
N THR A 217 -6.45 -10.84 -14.47
CA THR A 217 -5.95 -10.79 -15.84
C THR A 217 -6.82 -9.90 -16.73
N ALA A 218 -8.13 -10.13 -16.71
CA ALA A 218 -9.09 -9.35 -17.48
C ALA A 218 -9.19 -7.92 -16.95
N GLU A 219 -9.24 -7.71 -15.63
CA GLU A 219 -9.30 -6.37 -15.04
C GLU A 219 -8.01 -5.56 -15.25
N CYS A 220 -6.87 -6.22 -15.52
CA CYS A 220 -5.61 -5.57 -15.89
C CYS A 220 -5.47 -5.29 -17.39
N ASP A 221 -6.42 -5.74 -18.23
CA ASP A 221 -6.29 -5.78 -19.69
C ASP A 221 -4.99 -6.48 -20.14
N SER A 222 -4.64 -7.57 -19.47
CA SER A 222 -3.38 -8.29 -19.72
C SER A 222 -3.56 -9.46 -20.69
N ASN A 223 -2.64 -9.57 -21.65
CA ASN A 223 -2.57 -10.70 -22.59
C ASN A 223 -1.86 -11.93 -22.01
N ILE A 224 -1.31 -11.83 -20.79
CA ILE A 224 -0.71 -12.94 -20.06
C ILE A 224 -1.58 -13.28 -18.87
N ASP A 225 -1.68 -14.57 -18.54
CA ASP A 225 -2.41 -15.00 -17.35
C ASP A 225 -1.66 -14.55 -16.07
N LEU A 226 -2.25 -13.57 -15.40
CA LEU A 226 -1.75 -12.99 -14.15
C LEU A 226 -2.35 -13.69 -12.91
N ASP A 227 -3.43 -14.43 -13.07
CA ASP A 227 -4.13 -15.13 -11.98
C ASP A 227 -3.42 -16.45 -11.63
N SER A 228 -2.85 -17.16 -12.61
CA SER A 228 -2.02 -18.35 -12.35
C SER A 228 -0.70 -18.04 -11.65
N ARG A 229 -0.24 -16.79 -11.72
CA ARG A 229 1.00 -16.29 -11.07
C ARG A 229 0.81 -15.87 -9.60
N LEU A 230 -0.33 -16.19 -8.98
CA LEU A 230 -0.57 -15.97 -7.55
C LEU A 230 0.10 -17.03 -6.63
N ARG A 231 0.89 -17.94 -7.20
CA ARG A 231 1.70 -18.90 -6.43
C ARG A 231 2.92 -18.25 -5.79
#